data_AF-A0A9J6GSY3-F1
#
_entry.id   AF-A0A9J6GSY3-F1
#
_cell.length_a   1.000
_cell.length_b   1.000
_cell.length_c   1.000
_cell.angle_alpha   90.00
_cell.angle_beta   90.00
_cell.angle_gamma   90.00
#
_symmetry.space_group_name_H-M   'P 1'
#
loop_
_entity.id
_entity.type
_entity.pdbx_description
1 polymer ?
#
loop_
_entity_poly.entity_id
_entity_poly.type
_entity_poly.pdbx_seq_one_letter_code
_entity_poly.pdbx_strand_id
1 'polypeptide(L)'
;MHIKTLMHLPTQFPRSHIWLPSRNGGLGTLQLERVAQAGQFKSLCRLLRLGDPVVDVLFEEILGSCHARIASVFEVPVGITDPKSVDAALKRAAAKWWTNMRDMYTNKDLFAHSQQQRANAWLYHDSKLLNDRDRIRALRLRTNLAPTRTLYNKHASDPAARDCRRCGERPETAFHILQEFEVINLSRQERHNFVSRQIARLAKEKVPGATVTEEKVFMTKEGVRLKPDLVLQVGEEVVIVDVAVTWDSNEGILKQKCKDKVQKYSSLKGLFSRSISVHSWNGFRGTSDVVSRDYGCWCGDGAFAAGHELARCLRFAWKPDHVAKI
;
A
#
# COMPACT_ATOMS: atom_id res chain seq x y z
N MET A 1 10.70 4.85 -21.81
CA MET A 1 9.65 4.14 -22.57
C MET A 1 9.74 2.63 -22.37
N HIS A 2 10.94 2.06 -22.45
CA HIS A 2 11.22 0.61 -22.37
C HIS A 2 10.72 -0.14 -21.11
N ILE A 3 10.82 0.46 -19.91
CA ILE A 3 10.41 -0.20 -18.65
C ILE A 3 8.92 -0.61 -18.66
N LYS A 4 8.05 0.22 -19.23
CA LYS A 4 6.61 -0.09 -19.31
C LYS A 4 6.35 -1.28 -20.21
N THR A 5 7.03 -1.33 -21.36
CA THR A 5 6.90 -2.43 -22.32
C THR A 5 7.38 -3.76 -21.70
N LEU A 6 8.54 -3.74 -21.05
CA LEU A 6 9.13 -4.93 -20.42
C LEU A 6 8.23 -5.54 -19.34
N MET A 7 7.60 -4.70 -18.51
CA MET A 7 6.68 -5.15 -17.45
C MET A 7 5.23 -5.23 -17.90
N HIS A 8 4.96 -5.16 -19.20
CA HIS A 8 3.60 -5.13 -19.76
C HIS A 8 2.69 -4.08 -19.10
N LEU A 9 3.21 -2.94 -18.66
CA LEU A 9 2.41 -1.89 -18.03
C LEU A 9 1.70 -1.05 -19.11
N PRO A 10 0.45 -0.61 -18.88
CA PRO A 10 -0.25 0.28 -19.81
C PRO A 10 0.54 1.57 -20.06
N THR A 11 0.39 2.16 -21.26
CA THR A 11 1.02 3.46 -21.58
C THR A 11 0.64 4.54 -20.57
N GLN A 12 -0.59 4.50 -20.06
CA GLN A 12 -1.12 5.41 -19.05
C GLN A 12 -0.57 5.16 -17.63
N PHE A 13 0.26 4.13 -17.42
CA PHE A 13 0.83 3.84 -16.11
C PHE A 13 1.63 5.04 -15.57
N PRO A 14 1.34 5.51 -14.35
CA PRO A 14 1.96 6.71 -13.82
C PRO A 14 3.47 6.47 -13.66
N ARG A 15 4.29 7.33 -14.28
CA ARG A 15 5.74 7.15 -14.21
C ARG A 15 6.25 7.26 -12.77
N SER A 16 5.57 8.04 -11.93
CA SER A 16 5.85 8.13 -10.50
C SER A 16 5.91 6.76 -9.82
N HIS A 17 5.02 5.81 -10.17
CA HIS A 17 4.98 4.48 -9.56
C HIS A 17 6.05 3.52 -10.09
N ILE A 18 6.72 3.88 -11.19
CA ILE A 18 7.89 3.15 -11.69
C ILE A 18 9.09 3.41 -10.79
N TRP A 19 9.30 4.69 -10.44
CA TRP A 19 10.49 5.12 -9.68
C TRP A 19 10.28 5.17 -8.17
N LEU A 20 9.02 5.22 -7.73
CA LEU A 20 8.68 5.22 -6.32
C LEU A 20 9.23 3.97 -5.62
N PRO A 21 9.98 4.11 -4.50
CA PRO A 21 10.44 2.97 -3.72
C PRO A 21 9.33 1.97 -3.37
N SER A 22 9.65 0.68 -3.36
CA SER A 22 8.70 -0.38 -3.03
C SER A 22 8.04 -0.17 -1.67
N ARG A 23 8.78 0.28 -0.64
CA ARG A 23 8.21 0.64 0.68
C ARG A 23 7.07 1.65 0.63
N ASN A 24 7.03 2.47 -0.41
CA ASN A 24 6.03 3.50 -0.62
C ASN A 24 5.01 3.14 -1.71
N GLY A 25 5.10 1.94 -2.29
CA GLY A 25 4.09 1.39 -3.18
C GLY A 25 4.37 1.44 -4.68
N GLY A 26 5.60 1.79 -5.06
CA GLY A 26 6.04 1.69 -6.46
C GLY A 26 6.90 0.47 -6.72
N LEU A 27 7.51 0.43 -7.90
CA LEU A 27 8.39 -0.65 -8.35
C LEU A 27 9.83 -0.50 -7.86
N GLY A 28 10.20 0.65 -7.30
CA GLY A 28 11.54 0.92 -6.78
C GLY A 28 12.64 0.96 -7.84
N THR A 29 12.29 1.14 -9.12
CA THR A 29 13.29 1.21 -10.18
C THR A 29 14.08 2.51 -10.12
N LEU A 30 15.38 2.45 -10.42
CA LEU A 30 16.21 3.64 -10.48
C LEU A 30 15.87 4.47 -11.72
N GLN A 31 15.68 5.77 -11.53
CA GLN A 31 15.71 6.70 -12.65
C GLN A 31 17.17 6.93 -13.06
N LEU A 32 17.69 6.05 -13.92
CA LEU A 32 19.11 6.01 -14.32
C LEU A 32 19.67 7.38 -14.72
N GLU A 33 18.92 8.14 -15.52
CA GLU A 33 19.31 9.49 -15.92
C GLU A 33 19.58 10.41 -14.72
N ARG A 34 18.67 10.44 -13.74
CA ARG A 34 18.79 11.29 -12.54
C ARG A 34 19.93 10.81 -11.65
N VAL A 35 20.13 9.50 -11.51
CA VAL A 35 21.24 8.92 -10.74
C VAL A 35 22.59 9.24 -11.40
N ALA A 36 22.68 9.08 -12.72
CA ALA A 36 23.87 9.41 -13.50
C ALA A 36 24.20 10.90 -13.42
N GLN A 37 23.21 11.77 -13.60
CA GLN A 37 23.39 13.23 -13.48
C GLN A 37 23.82 13.62 -12.06
N ALA A 38 23.28 13.00 -11.01
CA ALA A 38 23.72 13.26 -9.63
C ALA A 38 25.18 12.82 -9.42
N GLY A 39 25.59 11.68 -9.98
CA GLY A 39 26.97 11.23 -9.96
C GLY A 39 27.91 12.18 -10.71
N GLN A 40 27.52 12.60 -11.92
CA GLN A 40 28.25 13.59 -12.72
C GLN A 40 28.40 14.91 -11.98
N PHE A 41 27.32 15.40 -11.36
CA PHE A 41 27.36 16.63 -10.56
C PHE A 41 28.39 16.55 -9.44
N LYS A 42 28.38 15.46 -8.65
CA LYS A 42 29.37 15.25 -7.58
C LYS A 42 30.80 15.23 -8.10
N SER A 43 31.05 14.60 -9.25
CA SER A 43 32.36 14.59 -9.88
C SER A 43 32.79 15.99 -10.34
N LEU A 44 31.89 16.78 -10.93
CA LEU A 44 32.16 18.15 -11.36
C LEU A 44 32.45 19.08 -10.17
N CYS A 45 31.64 19.00 -9.10
CA CYS A 45 31.90 19.72 -7.86
C CYS A 45 33.24 19.32 -7.22
N ARG A 46 33.65 18.04 -7.35
CA ARG A 46 34.95 17.57 -6.88
C ARG A 46 36.09 18.18 -7.68
N LEU A 47 35.97 18.30 -9.00
CA LEU A 47 36.98 18.93 -9.86
C LEU A 47 37.17 20.41 -9.47
N LEU A 48 36.08 21.16 -9.36
CA LEU A 48 36.10 22.56 -8.90
C LEU A 48 36.72 22.77 -7.52
N ARG A 49 36.68 21.74 -6.66
CA ARG A 49 37.27 21.79 -5.31
C ARG A 49 38.78 21.58 -5.31
N LEU A 50 39.36 20.98 -6.36
CA LEU A 50 40.79 20.69 -6.39
C LEU A 50 41.63 21.98 -6.39
N GLY A 51 41.10 23.06 -6.96
CA GLY A 51 41.78 24.36 -7.05
C GLY A 51 43.06 24.30 -7.88
N ASP A 52 43.11 23.39 -8.86
CA ASP A 52 44.23 23.24 -9.77
C ASP A 52 44.00 24.17 -10.98
N PRO A 53 44.92 25.11 -11.29
CA PRO A 53 44.73 26.08 -12.36
C PRO A 53 44.48 25.46 -13.75
N VAL A 54 45.06 24.30 -14.03
CA VAL A 54 44.86 23.60 -15.32
C VAL A 54 43.46 23.00 -15.39
N VAL A 55 43.01 22.42 -14.27
CA VAL A 55 41.66 21.86 -14.16
C VAL A 55 40.61 22.96 -14.24
N ASP A 56 40.86 24.13 -13.66
CA ASP A 56 39.93 25.26 -13.67
C ASP A 56 39.72 25.82 -15.09
N VAL A 57 40.79 26.01 -15.86
CA VAL A 57 40.69 26.42 -17.29
C VAL A 57 39.93 25.37 -18.10
N LEU A 58 40.27 24.08 -17.95
CA LEU A 58 39.55 22.99 -18.62
C LEU A 58 38.06 22.97 -18.24
N PHE A 59 37.77 23.25 -16.97
CA PHE A 59 36.41 23.28 -16.47
C PHE A 59 35.63 24.42 -17.10
N GLU A 60 36.17 25.64 -17.13
CA GLU A 60 35.52 26.81 -17.73
C GLU A 60 35.24 26.62 -19.23
N GLU A 61 36.20 26.07 -19.98
CA GLU A 61 36.07 25.90 -21.43
C GLU A 61 35.14 24.75 -21.84
N ILE A 62 35.19 23.62 -21.12
CA ILE A 62 34.54 22.37 -21.58
C ILE A 62 33.38 21.93 -20.68
N LEU A 63 33.57 21.98 -19.36
CA LEU A 63 32.67 21.32 -18.41
C LEU A 63 31.67 22.26 -17.74
N GLY A 64 31.91 23.57 -17.76
CA GLY A 64 31.13 24.59 -17.06
C GLY A 64 29.68 24.65 -17.53
N SER A 65 29.46 24.55 -18.85
CA SER A 65 28.12 24.48 -19.43
C SER A 65 27.35 23.23 -18.98
N CYS A 66 28.03 22.08 -18.89
CA CYS A 66 27.45 20.83 -18.41
C CYS A 66 27.11 20.91 -16.92
N HIS A 67 28.01 21.48 -16.11
CA HIS A 67 27.80 21.72 -14.69
C HIS A 67 26.60 22.63 -14.43
N ALA A 68 26.51 23.77 -15.13
CA ALA A 68 25.39 24.70 -15.02
C ALA A 68 24.05 24.04 -15.43
N ARG A 69 24.05 23.25 -16.51
CA ARG A 69 22.88 22.50 -16.96
C ARG A 69 22.41 21.49 -15.92
N ILE A 70 23.32 20.69 -15.35
CA ILE A 70 22.97 19.70 -14.32
C ILE A 70 22.52 20.40 -13.04
N ALA A 71 23.17 21.49 -12.64
CA ALA A 71 22.78 22.30 -11.49
C ALA A 71 21.34 22.84 -11.65
N SER A 72 20.99 23.31 -12.84
CA SER A 72 19.63 23.76 -13.18
C SER A 72 18.59 22.63 -13.08
N VAL A 73 18.90 21.42 -13.57
CA VAL A 73 17.99 20.25 -13.47
C VAL A 73 17.67 19.87 -12.02
N PHE A 74 18.65 20.00 -11.12
CA PHE A 74 18.46 19.74 -9.69
C PHE A 74 18.01 20.98 -8.91
N GLU A 75 17.96 22.15 -9.54
CA GLU A 75 17.71 23.44 -8.91
C GLU A 75 18.65 23.70 -7.72
N VAL A 76 19.94 23.40 -7.92
CA VAL A 76 21.00 23.59 -6.91
C VAL A 76 21.92 24.74 -7.30
N PRO A 77 22.53 25.44 -6.33
CA PRO A 77 23.45 26.54 -6.62
C PRO A 77 24.65 26.07 -7.48
N VAL A 78 24.96 26.85 -8.51
CA VAL A 78 26.19 26.67 -9.30
C VAL A 78 27.38 27.08 -8.43
N GLY A 79 28.40 26.24 -8.37
CA GLY A 79 29.64 26.52 -7.64
C GLY A 79 29.68 25.95 -6.21
N ILE A 80 28.68 25.17 -5.82
CA ILE A 80 28.74 24.39 -4.58
C ILE A 80 29.82 23.30 -4.71
N THR A 81 30.84 23.33 -3.85
CA THR A 81 31.99 22.41 -3.94
C THR A 81 32.16 21.55 -2.69
N ASP A 82 31.70 22.02 -1.52
CA ASP A 82 31.77 21.26 -0.27
C ASP A 82 30.94 19.97 -0.35
N PRO A 83 31.53 18.78 -0.11
CA PRO A 83 30.82 17.50 -0.26
C PRO A 83 29.56 17.38 0.58
N LYS A 84 29.57 17.87 1.83
CA LYS A 84 28.39 17.80 2.71
C LYS A 84 27.26 18.65 2.15
N SER A 85 27.60 19.84 1.67
CA SER A 85 26.66 20.79 1.06
C SER A 85 26.11 20.27 -0.26
N VAL A 86 26.94 19.66 -1.12
CA VAL A 86 26.52 18.98 -2.37
C VAL A 86 25.53 17.85 -2.06
N ASP A 87 25.86 16.97 -1.12
CA ASP A 87 24.98 15.85 -0.73
C ASP A 87 23.66 16.33 -0.14
N ALA A 88 23.70 17.37 0.71
CA ALA A 88 22.49 17.98 1.27
C ALA A 88 21.62 18.61 0.17
N ALA A 89 22.23 19.30 -0.80
CA ALA A 89 21.53 19.89 -1.92
C ALA A 89 20.85 18.84 -2.81
N LEU A 90 21.56 17.77 -3.17
CA LEU A 90 20.98 16.66 -3.95
C LEU A 90 19.86 15.92 -3.19
N LYS A 91 19.99 15.75 -1.87
CA LYS A 91 18.92 15.19 -1.02
C LYS A 91 17.68 16.08 -1.04
N ARG A 92 17.84 17.40 -0.91
CA ARG A 92 16.74 18.37 -1.02
C ARG A 92 16.08 18.33 -2.40
N ALA A 93 16.88 18.31 -3.46
CA ALA A 93 16.39 18.21 -4.84
C ALA A 93 15.59 16.91 -5.07
N ALA A 94 16.05 15.78 -4.52
CA ALA A 94 15.32 14.51 -4.57
C ALA A 94 13.98 14.58 -3.80
N ALA A 95 13.97 15.18 -2.61
CA ALA A 95 12.76 15.37 -1.83
C ALA A 95 11.75 16.29 -2.55
N LYS A 96 12.20 17.42 -3.10
CA LYS A 96 11.37 18.35 -3.87
C LYS A 96 10.77 17.69 -5.11
N TRP A 97 11.59 16.99 -5.89
CA TRP A 97 11.12 16.21 -7.04
C TRP A 97 10.05 15.20 -6.64
N TRP A 98 10.20 14.57 -5.47
CA TRP A 98 9.21 13.63 -4.97
C TRP A 98 7.90 14.30 -4.59
N THR A 99 7.96 15.45 -3.91
CA THR A 99 6.76 16.27 -3.61
C THR A 99 6.05 16.68 -4.89
N ASN A 100 6.76 17.22 -5.87
CA ASN A 100 6.18 17.62 -7.16
C ASN A 100 5.50 16.43 -7.87
N MET A 101 6.14 15.25 -7.87
CA MET A 101 5.53 14.04 -8.44
C MET A 101 4.26 13.61 -7.72
N ARG A 102 4.19 13.80 -6.40
CA ARG A 102 2.97 13.51 -5.64
C ARG A 102 1.87 14.49 -6.00
N ASP A 103 2.22 15.77 -6.07
CA ASP A 103 1.27 16.87 -6.28
C ASP A 103 0.61 16.81 -7.67
N MET A 104 1.28 16.23 -8.66
CA MET A 104 0.69 15.94 -9.98
C MET A 104 -0.51 14.99 -9.94
N TYR A 105 -0.70 14.22 -8.86
CA TYR A 105 -1.78 13.24 -8.73
C TYR A 105 -2.62 13.40 -7.45
N THR A 106 -2.55 14.53 -6.75
CA THR A 106 -3.26 14.76 -5.47
C THR A 106 -4.76 14.52 -5.58
N ASN A 107 -5.37 14.89 -6.71
CA ASN A 107 -6.81 14.72 -6.95
C ASN A 107 -7.23 13.29 -7.32
N LYS A 108 -6.35 12.29 -7.19
CA LYS A 108 -6.60 10.91 -7.67
C LYS A 108 -6.38 9.84 -6.60
N ASP A 109 -6.14 10.21 -5.35
CA ASP A 109 -5.85 9.31 -4.21
C ASP A 109 -4.85 8.19 -4.54
N LEU A 110 -3.96 8.47 -5.50
CA LEU A 110 -3.09 7.45 -6.09
C LEU A 110 -1.99 7.02 -5.10
N PHE A 111 -1.65 7.90 -4.15
CA PHE A 111 -0.58 7.71 -3.17
C PHE A 111 -1.09 7.37 -1.75
N ALA A 112 -2.36 6.97 -1.58
CA ALA A 112 -2.93 6.63 -0.27
C ALA A 112 -2.15 5.51 0.47
N HIS A 113 -1.42 4.67 -0.28
CA HIS A 113 -0.59 3.57 0.22
C HIS A 113 0.86 3.99 0.55
N SER A 114 1.23 5.26 0.33
CA SER A 114 2.58 5.76 0.62
C SER A 114 2.88 5.65 2.10
N GLN A 115 4.15 5.37 2.46
CA GLN A 115 4.61 5.14 3.85
C GLN A 115 4.01 3.91 4.55
N GLN A 116 3.19 3.10 3.88
CA GLN A 116 2.66 1.85 4.43
C GLN A 116 3.57 0.67 4.09
N GLN A 117 4.77 0.63 4.66
CA GLN A 117 5.83 -0.33 4.29
C GLN A 117 5.34 -1.79 4.29
N ARG A 118 4.53 -2.19 5.29
CA ARG A 118 3.98 -3.55 5.38
C ARG A 118 2.95 -3.83 4.28
N ALA A 119 2.00 -2.92 4.04
CA ALA A 119 1.01 -3.07 2.98
C ALA A 119 1.61 -3.05 1.55
N ASN A 120 2.87 -2.62 1.44
CA ASN A 120 3.63 -2.60 0.21
C ASN A 120 4.63 -3.74 0.07
N ALA A 121 4.72 -4.67 1.03
CA ALA A 121 5.77 -5.68 1.02
C ALA A 121 5.66 -6.69 -0.14
N TRP A 122 4.48 -6.86 -0.73
CA TRP A 122 4.31 -7.68 -1.95
C TRP A 122 5.00 -7.08 -3.20
N LEU A 123 5.44 -5.82 -3.15
CA LEU A 123 6.15 -5.14 -4.24
C LEU A 123 7.65 -5.40 -4.25
N TYR A 124 8.22 -5.92 -3.17
CA TYR A 124 9.64 -6.27 -3.17
C TYR A 124 9.88 -7.45 -4.12
N HIS A 125 10.95 -7.36 -4.91
CA HIS A 125 11.30 -8.38 -5.92
C HIS A 125 11.54 -9.77 -5.32
N ASP A 126 12.06 -9.81 -4.10
CA ASP A 126 12.35 -10.99 -3.29
C ASP A 126 11.16 -11.48 -2.46
N SER A 127 10.01 -10.79 -2.52
CA SER A 127 8.83 -11.27 -1.80
C SER A 127 8.31 -12.55 -2.47
N LYS A 128 8.28 -13.65 -1.70
CA LYS A 128 7.63 -14.92 -2.08
C LYS A 128 6.09 -14.84 -2.13
N LEU A 129 5.53 -13.65 -1.94
CA LEU A 129 4.10 -13.43 -1.72
C LEU A 129 3.33 -13.39 -3.05
N LEU A 130 3.96 -12.83 -4.08
CA LEU A 130 3.43 -12.76 -5.43
C LEU A 130 4.50 -13.11 -6.45
N ASN A 131 4.09 -13.91 -7.45
CA ASN A 131 4.83 -13.98 -8.70
C ASN A 131 4.76 -12.64 -9.45
N ASP A 132 5.69 -12.44 -10.39
CA ASP A 132 5.83 -11.17 -11.11
C ASP A 132 4.59 -10.79 -11.93
N ARG A 133 3.92 -11.78 -12.55
CA ARG A 133 2.72 -11.55 -13.35
C ARG A 133 1.60 -10.96 -12.51
N ASP A 134 1.39 -11.52 -11.33
CA ASP A 134 0.35 -11.08 -10.44
C ASP A 134 0.72 -9.80 -9.71
N ARG A 135 2.02 -9.57 -9.45
CA ARG A 135 2.53 -8.27 -8.99
C ARG A 135 2.19 -7.14 -9.98
N ILE A 136 2.34 -7.39 -11.28
CA ILE A 136 1.95 -6.42 -12.33
C ILE A 136 0.43 -6.20 -12.33
N ARG A 137 -0.38 -7.24 -12.24
CA ARG A 137 -1.85 -7.13 -12.19
C ARG A 137 -2.32 -6.35 -10.95
N ALA A 138 -1.74 -6.66 -9.80
CA ALA A 138 -1.92 -5.97 -8.55
C ALA A 138 -1.57 -4.48 -8.66
N LEU A 139 -0.46 -4.14 -9.32
CA LEU A 139 -0.09 -2.75 -9.59
C LEU A 139 -1.07 -2.03 -10.51
N ARG A 140 -1.56 -2.69 -11.57
CA ARG A 140 -2.60 -2.12 -12.43
C ARG A 140 -3.87 -1.83 -11.64
N LEU A 141 -4.30 -2.77 -10.79
CA LEU A 141 -5.49 -2.60 -9.99
C LEU A 141 -5.31 -1.52 -8.91
N ARG A 142 -4.13 -1.47 -8.27
CA ARG A 142 -3.73 -0.40 -7.34
C ARG A 142 -3.65 0.97 -8.00
N THR A 143 -3.32 1.07 -9.28
CA THR A 143 -3.26 2.34 -10.00
C THR A 143 -4.54 2.69 -10.75
N ASN A 144 -5.62 1.91 -10.55
CA ASN A 144 -6.90 2.03 -11.27
C ASN A 144 -6.74 1.93 -12.81
N LEU A 145 -5.81 1.09 -13.24
CA LEU A 145 -5.47 0.78 -14.64
C LEU A 145 -5.78 -0.68 -14.98
N ALA A 146 -6.65 -1.32 -14.22
CA ALA A 146 -7.22 -2.60 -14.58
C ALA A 146 -8.04 -2.45 -15.89
N PRO A 147 -8.05 -3.47 -16.76
CA PRO A 147 -8.66 -3.39 -18.09
C PRO A 147 -10.21 -3.37 -18.02
N THR A 148 -10.78 -2.23 -17.67
CA THR A 148 -12.24 -2.02 -17.61
C THR A 148 -12.74 -1.16 -18.75
N ARG A 149 -14.04 -1.25 -19.10
CA ARG A 149 -14.64 -0.37 -20.11
C ARG A 149 -14.54 1.11 -19.75
N THR A 150 -14.68 1.47 -18.47
CA THR A 150 -14.48 2.88 -18.04
C THR A 150 -13.09 3.39 -18.41
N LEU A 151 -12.06 2.55 -18.31
CA LEU A 151 -10.69 2.92 -18.67
C LEU A 151 -10.52 3.03 -20.19
N TYR A 152 -10.99 2.04 -20.96
CA TYR A 152 -10.80 2.00 -22.40
C TYR A 152 -11.68 3.00 -23.15
N ASN A 153 -12.90 3.22 -22.67
CA ASN A 153 -13.91 4.08 -23.29
C ASN A 153 -14.04 5.41 -22.54
N LYS A 154 -12.97 5.86 -21.87
CA LYS A 154 -12.94 7.11 -21.11
C LYS A 154 -13.38 8.33 -21.93
N HIS A 155 -13.03 8.33 -23.22
CA HIS A 155 -13.32 9.40 -24.17
C HIS A 155 -14.43 9.04 -25.17
N ALA A 156 -15.16 7.95 -24.95
CA ALA A 156 -16.26 7.58 -25.82
C ALA A 156 -17.41 8.59 -25.69
N SER A 157 -17.93 9.04 -26.83
CA SER A 157 -19.07 9.95 -26.91
C SER A 157 -20.33 9.32 -26.31
N ASP A 158 -20.53 8.03 -26.55
CA ASP A 158 -21.60 7.24 -25.94
C ASP A 158 -21.24 6.87 -24.48
N PRO A 159 -21.99 7.33 -23.48
CA PRO A 159 -21.80 6.92 -22.09
C PRO A 159 -21.97 5.41 -21.88
N ALA A 160 -22.88 4.76 -22.62
CA ALA A 160 -23.18 3.34 -22.47
C ALA A 160 -22.00 2.44 -22.89
N ALA A 161 -21.09 2.96 -23.72
CA ALA A 161 -19.83 2.30 -24.02
C ALA A 161 -19.00 1.99 -22.76
N ARG A 162 -19.22 2.71 -21.65
CA ARG A 162 -18.54 2.50 -20.36
C ARG A 162 -19.25 1.51 -19.45
N ASP A 163 -20.48 1.09 -19.77
CA ASP A 163 -21.28 0.24 -18.89
C ASP A 163 -20.73 -1.18 -18.77
N CYS A 164 -20.88 -1.75 -17.58
CA CYS A 164 -20.45 -3.09 -17.23
C CYS A 164 -20.84 -4.10 -18.31
N ARG A 165 -19.86 -4.83 -18.85
CA ARG A 165 -20.10 -5.83 -19.91
C ARG A 165 -21.06 -6.93 -19.47
N ARG A 166 -21.22 -7.11 -18.15
CA ARG A 166 -22.06 -8.15 -17.56
C ARG A 166 -23.43 -7.63 -17.12
N CYS A 167 -23.51 -6.52 -16.38
CA CYS A 167 -24.81 -6.03 -15.88
C CYS A 167 -25.45 -4.95 -16.73
N GLY A 168 -24.69 -4.17 -17.52
CA GLY A 168 -25.23 -3.08 -18.34
C GLY A 168 -25.81 -1.88 -17.58
N GLU A 169 -25.88 -1.92 -16.25
CA GLU A 169 -26.58 -0.89 -15.43
C GLU A 169 -25.67 0.22 -14.88
N ARG A 170 -24.37 -0.05 -14.77
CA ARG A 170 -23.40 0.86 -14.12
C ARG A 170 -22.08 0.87 -14.88
N PRO A 171 -21.30 1.97 -14.80
CA PRO A 171 -19.98 2.02 -15.40
C PRO A 171 -19.07 0.90 -14.91
N GLU A 172 -18.38 0.24 -15.83
CA GLU A 172 -17.46 -0.86 -15.53
C GLU A 172 -16.19 -0.30 -14.89
N THR A 173 -16.15 -0.25 -13.57
CA THR A 173 -14.97 0.11 -12.79
C THR A 173 -14.46 -1.10 -12.03
N ALA A 174 -13.19 -1.06 -11.61
CA ALA A 174 -12.63 -2.10 -10.76
C ALA A 174 -13.39 -2.21 -9.42
N PHE A 175 -13.83 -1.07 -8.88
CA PHE A 175 -14.69 -1.03 -7.70
C PHE A 175 -16.01 -1.76 -7.94
N HIS A 176 -16.72 -1.39 -9.02
CA HIS A 176 -17.99 -2.04 -9.39
C HIS A 176 -17.81 -3.55 -9.51
N ILE A 177 -16.83 -4.01 -10.31
CA ILE A 177 -16.57 -5.44 -10.52
C ILE A 177 -16.25 -6.13 -9.19
N LEU A 178 -15.35 -5.58 -8.37
CA LEU A 178 -14.77 -6.31 -7.22
C LEU A 178 -15.56 -6.17 -5.91
N GLN A 179 -16.39 -5.14 -5.78
CA GLN A 179 -17.09 -4.81 -4.54
C GLN A 179 -18.60 -4.90 -4.67
N GLU A 180 -19.18 -4.49 -5.79
CA GLU A 180 -20.64 -4.34 -5.92
C GLU A 180 -21.26 -5.48 -6.72
N PHE A 181 -20.58 -5.96 -7.75
CA PHE A 181 -21.16 -6.87 -8.73
C PHE A 181 -21.53 -8.22 -8.12
N GLU A 182 -22.78 -8.65 -8.31
CA GLU A 182 -23.36 -9.80 -7.63
C GLU A 182 -22.81 -11.14 -8.12
N VAL A 183 -22.47 -11.26 -9.40
CA VAL A 183 -21.94 -12.53 -9.96
C VAL A 183 -20.64 -12.97 -9.28
N ILE A 184 -19.86 -12.04 -8.74
CA ILE A 184 -18.63 -12.37 -8.01
C ILE A 184 -18.83 -12.52 -6.50
N ASN A 185 -20.08 -12.57 -6.01
CA ASN A 185 -20.37 -12.59 -4.58
C ASN A 185 -19.66 -13.74 -3.85
N LEU A 186 -19.63 -14.94 -4.46
CA LEU A 186 -18.89 -16.08 -3.93
C LEU A 186 -17.40 -15.76 -3.77
N SER A 187 -16.76 -15.19 -4.80
CA SER A 187 -15.35 -14.79 -4.71
C SER A 187 -15.11 -13.69 -3.67
N ARG A 188 -16.07 -12.77 -3.45
CA ARG A 188 -15.97 -11.79 -2.35
C ARG A 188 -15.99 -12.49 -0.99
N GLN A 189 -16.90 -13.45 -0.80
CA GLN A 189 -17.01 -14.24 0.43
C GLN A 189 -15.76 -15.11 0.63
N GLU A 190 -15.22 -15.73 -0.41
CA GLU A 190 -13.99 -16.52 -0.34
C GLU A 190 -12.79 -15.70 0.14
N ARG A 191 -12.65 -14.46 -0.34
CA ARG A 191 -11.58 -13.54 0.09
C ARG A 191 -11.71 -13.16 1.56
N HIS A 192 -12.93 -12.85 1.97
CA HIS A 192 -13.26 -12.60 3.36
C HIS A 192 -12.94 -13.81 4.26
N ASN A 193 -13.44 -14.98 3.88
CA ASN A 193 -13.28 -16.23 4.62
C ASN A 193 -11.82 -16.70 4.63
N PHE A 194 -11.05 -16.40 3.59
CA PHE A 194 -9.61 -16.65 3.59
C PHE A 194 -8.93 -15.87 4.71
N VAL A 195 -9.17 -14.56 4.80
CA VAL A 195 -8.56 -13.71 5.82
C VAL A 195 -8.99 -14.15 7.22
N SER A 196 -10.29 -14.37 7.44
CA SER A 196 -10.82 -14.85 8.71
C SER A 196 -10.12 -16.15 9.15
N ARG A 197 -10.02 -17.14 8.26
CA ARG A 197 -9.31 -18.40 8.53
C ARG A 197 -7.82 -18.20 8.83
N GLN A 198 -7.13 -17.25 8.18
CA GLN A 198 -5.73 -16.97 8.51
C GLN A 198 -5.57 -16.36 9.91
N ILE A 199 -6.45 -15.43 10.29
CA ILE A 199 -6.46 -14.85 11.64
C ILE A 199 -6.72 -15.95 12.67
N ALA A 200 -7.71 -16.81 12.44
CA ALA A 200 -8.02 -17.95 13.30
C ALA A 200 -6.82 -18.90 13.45
N ARG A 201 -6.17 -19.25 12.33
CA ARG A 201 -4.98 -20.10 12.31
C ARG A 201 -3.83 -19.49 13.12
N LEU A 202 -3.52 -18.22 12.88
CA LEU A 202 -2.43 -17.51 13.58
C LEU A 202 -2.72 -17.38 15.07
N ALA A 203 -3.97 -17.12 15.46
CA ALA A 203 -4.37 -17.07 16.86
C ALA A 203 -4.15 -18.43 17.55
N LYS A 204 -4.61 -19.53 16.94
CA LYS A 204 -4.40 -20.89 17.46
C LYS A 204 -2.91 -21.26 17.57
N GLU A 205 -2.09 -20.85 16.61
CA GLU A 205 -0.66 -21.21 16.54
C GLU A 205 0.20 -20.37 17.49
N LYS A 206 -0.09 -19.07 17.62
CA LYS A 206 0.82 -18.10 18.26
C LYS A 206 0.34 -17.59 19.61
N VAL A 207 -0.88 -17.90 20.02
CA VAL A 207 -1.46 -17.46 21.29
C VAL A 207 -1.76 -18.69 22.15
N PRO A 208 -0.85 -19.05 23.08
CA PRO A 208 -1.08 -20.16 24.00
C PRO A 208 -2.39 -20.00 24.76
N GLY A 209 -3.17 -21.08 24.85
CA GLY A 209 -4.47 -21.07 25.55
C GLY A 209 -5.60 -20.34 24.82
N ALA A 210 -5.39 -19.87 23.57
CA ALA A 210 -6.45 -19.27 22.78
C ALA A 210 -7.48 -20.29 22.30
N THR A 211 -8.74 -20.06 22.67
CA THR A 211 -9.90 -20.71 22.07
C THR A 211 -10.43 -19.79 20.97
N VAL A 212 -10.54 -20.30 19.75
CA VAL A 212 -11.08 -19.55 18.61
C VAL A 212 -12.40 -20.15 18.22
N THR A 213 -13.45 -19.33 18.29
CA THR A 213 -14.79 -19.68 17.81
C THR A 213 -15.06 -18.95 16.51
N GLU A 214 -15.41 -19.69 15.46
CA GLU A 214 -15.67 -19.16 14.13
C GLU A 214 -17.19 -19.07 13.92
N GLU A 215 -17.68 -17.95 13.39
CA GLU A 215 -19.06 -17.79 12.91
C GLU A 215 -20.18 -18.16 13.93
N LYS A 216 -19.93 -17.99 15.23
CA LYS A 216 -20.95 -18.28 16.27
C LYS A 216 -21.99 -17.17 16.35
N VAL A 217 -23.25 -17.57 16.46
CA VAL A 217 -24.37 -16.65 16.70
C VAL A 217 -24.47 -16.33 18.19
N PHE A 218 -24.60 -15.04 18.51
CA PHE A 218 -24.85 -14.51 19.83
C PHE A 218 -26.17 -13.73 19.83
N MET A 219 -26.89 -13.81 20.93
CA MET A 219 -28.08 -13.01 21.19
C MET A 219 -27.70 -11.87 22.12
N THR A 220 -27.94 -10.61 21.72
CA THR A 220 -27.80 -9.49 22.64
C THR A 220 -28.88 -9.53 23.72
N LYS A 221 -28.73 -8.73 24.77
CA LYS A 221 -29.74 -8.62 25.85
C LYS A 221 -31.09 -8.12 25.32
N GLU A 222 -31.06 -7.35 24.23
CA GLU A 222 -32.21 -6.80 23.53
C GLU A 222 -32.79 -7.78 22.50
N GLY A 223 -32.30 -9.02 22.43
CA GLY A 223 -32.81 -10.06 21.53
C GLY A 223 -32.29 -9.95 20.09
N VAL A 224 -31.26 -9.14 19.82
CA VAL A 224 -30.69 -9.01 18.47
C VAL A 224 -29.72 -10.16 18.18
N ARG A 225 -29.88 -10.80 17.01
CA ARG A 225 -28.96 -11.83 16.51
C ARG A 225 -27.73 -11.19 15.87
N LEU A 226 -26.55 -11.48 16.41
CA LEU A 226 -25.27 -11.04 15.85
C LEU A 226 -24.34 -12.24 15.64
N LYS A 227 -23.62 -12.25 14.53
CA LYS A 227 -22.70 -13.32 14.13
C LYS A 227 -21.37 -12.69 13.71
N PRO A 228 -20.45 -12.41 14.65
CA PRO A 228 -19.10 -12.00 14.30
C PRO A 228 -18.35 -13.14 13.62
N ASP A 229 -17.35 -12.80 12.81
CA ASP A 229 -16.56 -13.81 12.08
C ASP A 229 -15.75 -14.68 13.04
N LEU A 230 -15.10 -14.07 14.04
CA LEU A 230 -14.30 -14.76 15.03
C LEU A 230 -14.53 -14.18 16.43
N VAL A 231 -14.49 -15.08 17.42
CA VAL A 231 -14.37 -14.73 18.83
C VAL A 231 -13.17 -15.49 19.39
N LEU A 232 -12.16 -14.74 19.80
CA LEU A 232 -10.94 -15.26 20.42
C LEU A 232 -11.08 -15.12 21.92
N GLN A 233 -10.87 -16.20 22.67
CA GLN A 233 -10.86 -16.18 24.12
C GLN A 233 -9.53 -16.69 24.65
N VAL A 234 -8.89 -15.93 25.54
CA VAL A 234 -7.67 -16.33 26.26
C VAL A 234 -7.87 -16.02 27.72
N GLY A 235 -7.97 -17.07 28.55
CA GLY A 235 -8.35 -16.91 29.94
C GLY A 235 -9.70 -16.19 30.07
N GLU A 236 -9.71 -15.05 30.73
CA GLU A 236 -10.89 -14.20 30.92
C GLU A 236 -11.10 -13.16 29.81
N GLU A 237 -10.14 -12.98 28.89
CA GLU A 237 -10.23 -11.97 27.83
C GLU A 237 -10.95 -12.49 26.60
N VAL A 238 -11.81 -11.65 26.04
CA VAL A 238 -12.55 -11.94 24.80
C VAL A 238 -12.28 -10.87 23.76
N VAL A 239 -11.86 -11.29 22.57
CA VAL A 239 -11.63 -10.42 21.42
C VAL A 239 -12.60 -10.82 20.32
N ILE A 240 -13.49 -9.89 19.96
CA ILE A 240 -14.42 -10.06 18.83
C ILE A 240 -13.75 -9.47 17.60
N VAL A 241 -13.58 -10.30 16.57
CA VAL A 241 -12.96 -9.89 15.30
C VAL A 241 -13.96 -10.08 14.18
N ASP A 242 -14.17 -9.02 13.42
CA ASP A 242 -15.02 -9.01 12.23
C ASP A 242 -14.22 -8.46 11.05
N VAL A 243 -14.08 -9.27 10.01
CA VAL A 243 -13.24 -9.03 8.84
C VAL A 243 -14.01 -8.22 7.81
N ALA A 244 -13.36 -7.24 7.21
CA ALA A 244 -13.88 -6.46 6.11
C ALA A 244 -12.83 -6.41 5.00
N VAL A 245 -13.23 -6.70 3.76
CA VAL A 245 -12.36 -6.58 2.58
C VAL A 245 -12.96 -5.50 1.68
N THR A 246 -12.55 -4.26 1.89
CA THR A 246 -13.17 -3.08 1.28
C THR A 246 -12.26 -2.47 0.22
N TRP A 247 -12.84 -1.59 -0.60
CA TRP A 247 -12.05 -0.82 -1.54
C TRP A 247 -11.38 0.36 -0.84
N ASP A 248 -10.06 0.31 -0.78
CA ASP A 248 -9.23 1.37 -0.23
C ASP A 248 -9.03 2.49 -1.28
N SER A 249 -10.07 3.30 -1.46
CA SER A 249 -9.98 4.56 -2.20
C SER A 249 -9.41 5.67 -1.34
N ASN A 250 -9.70 5.68 -0.03
CA ASN A 250 -9.07 6.58 0.94
C ASN A 250 -9.09 5.98 2.36
N GLU A 251 -8.22 6.50 3.21
CA GLU A 251 -8.09 6.06 4.62
C GLU A 251 -9.40 6.28 5.41
N GLY A 252 -10.19 7.30 5.05
CA GLY A 252 -11.46 7.63 5.68
C GLY A 252 -12.49 6.50 5.57
N ILE A 253 -12.58 5.86 4.41
CA ILE A 253 -13.53 4.75 4.16
C ILE A 253 -13.16 3.53 5.00
N LEU A 254 -11.87 3.20 5.11
CA LEU A 254 -11.41 2.09 5.96
C LEU A 254 -11.71 2.38 7.44
N LYS A 255 -11.39 3.59 7.90
CA LYS A 255 -11.70 4.04 9.28
C LYS A 255 -13.20 3.99 9.56
N GLN A 256 -14.02 4.46 8.63
CA GLN A 256 -15.48 4.43 8.79
C GLN A 256 -16.00 3.00 8.87
N LYS A 257 -15.57 2.11 7.97
CA LYS A 257 -15.98 0.69 8.00
C LYS A 257 -15.58 -0.01 9.29
N CYS A 258 -14.42 0.35 9.83
CA CYS A 258 -14.02 -0.12 11.14
C CYS A 258 -14.97 0.37 12.23
N LYS A 259 -15.26 1.67 12.28
CA LYS A 259 -16.19 2.26 13.25
C LYS A 259 -17.57 1.62 13.18
N ASP A 260 -18.11 1.41 11.98
CA ASP A 260 -19.40 0.77 11.76
C ASP A 260 -19.45 -0.65 12.37
N LYS A 261 -18.40 -1.46 12.15
CA LYS A 261 -18.31 -2.82 12.71
C LYS A 261 -18.11 -2.82 14.21
N VAL A 262 -17.26 -1.93 14.74
CA VAL A 262 -17.08 -1.75 16.19
C VAL A 262 -18.41 -1.38 16.85
N GLN A 263 -19.15 -0.44 16.28
CA GLN A 263 -20.47 -0.05 16.77
C GLN A 263 -21.46 -1.21 16.71
N LYS A 264 -21.52 -1.95 15.59
CA LYS A 264 -22.42 -3.09 15.40
C LYS A 264 -22.28 -4.16 16.49
N TYR A 265 -21.05 -4.51 16.87
CA TYR A 265 -20.80 -5.59 17.85
C TYR A 265 -20.56 -5.09 19.28
N SER A 266 -20.62 -3.78 19.52
CA SER A 266 -20.42 -3.23 20.88
C SER A 266 -21.48 -3.72 21.87
N SER A 267 -22.68 -4.07 21.43
CA SER A 267 -23.73 -4.66 22.27
C SER A 267 -23.39 -6.07 22.78
N LEU A 268 -22.48 -6.79 22.12
CA LEU A 268 -21.99 -8.09 22.59
C LEU A 268 -21.09 -7.98 23.82
N LYS A 269 -20.57 -6.78 24.13
CA LYS A 269 -19.77 -6.56 25.34
C LYS A 269 -20.52 -6.93 26.62
N GLY A 270 -21.85 -6.83 26.62
CA GLY A 270 -22.67 -7.20 27.78
C GLY A 270 -22.79 -8.70 28.03
N LEU A 271 -22.30 -9.56 27.12
CA LEU A 271 -22.42 -11.03 27.20
C LEU A 271 -21.18 -11.70 27.82
N PHE A 272 -20.02 -11.05 27.83
CA PHE A 272 -18.80 -11.63 28.39
C PHE A 272 -18.41 -10.89 29.67
N SER A 273 -17.89 -11.64 30.65
CA SER A 273 -17.79 -11.22 32.04
C SER A 273 -16.65 -10.26 32.33
N ARG A 274 -15.59 -10.18 31.50
CA ARG A 274 -14.50 -9.19 31.62
C ARG A 274 -13.76 -8.97 30.29
N SER A 275 -13.31 -7.73 30.10
CA SER A 275 -12.41 -7.21 29.05
C SER A 275 -12.70 -7.64 27.61
N ILE A 276 -13.59 -6.90 26.92
CA ILE A 276 -13.94 -7.15 25.52
C ILE A 276 -13.45 -6.03 24.62
N SER A 277 -12.69 -6.41 23.60
CA SER A 277 -12.31 -5.51 22.53
C SER A 277 -12.92 -5.99 21.20
N VAL A 278 -13.53 -5.06 20.47
CA VAL A 278 -14.09 -5.31 19.14
C VAL A 278 -13.13 -4.70 18.14
N HIS A 279 -12.66 -5.50 17.18
CA HIS A 279 -11.76 -5.04 16.14
C HIS A 279 -12.33 -5.33 14.76
N SER A 280 -12.14 -4.39 13.86
CA SER A 280 -12.37 -4.60 12.44
C SER A 280 -11.05 -4.75 11.73
N TRP A 281 -10.91 -5.80 10.94
CA TRP A 281 -9.80 -5.91 10.01
C TRP A 281 -10.20 -5.36 8.65
N ASN A 282 -9.38 -4.51 8.04
CA ASN A 282 -9.64 -3.98 6.70
C ASN A 282 -8.55 -4.43 5.72
N GLY A 283 -8.95 -5.15 4.67
CA GLY A 283 -8.06 -5.56 3.57
C GLY A 283 -7.74 -4.39 2.64
N PHE A 284 -6.49 -4.32 2.16
CA PHE A 284 -6.03 -3.25 1.27
C PHE A 284 -6.37 -3.47 -0.20
N ARG A 285 -6.40 -2.35 -0.96
CA ARG A 285 -6.77 -2.24 -2.37
C ARG A 285 -6.36 -3.46 -3.21
N GLY A 286 -7.33 -4.02 -3.93
CA GLY A 286 -7.10 -4.38 -5.33
C GLY A 286 -6.03 -5.43 -5.60
N THR A 287 -5.82 -6.33 -4.67
CA THR A 287 -4.89 -7.44 -4.85
C THR A 287 -5.47 -8.74 -4.31
N SER A 288 -6.72 -8.71 -3.84
CA SER A 288 -7.34 -9.77 -3.05
C SER A 288 -7.55 -11.09 -3.79
N ASP A 289 -7.45 -11.13 -5.12
CA ASP A 289 -7.48 -12.39 -5.87
C ASP A 289 -6.09 -13.06 -5.96
N VAL A 290 -5.00 -12.37 -5.58
CA VAL A 290 -3.63 -12.93 -5.58
C VAL A 290 -2.80 -12.68 -4.30
N VAL A 291 -3.12 -11.65 -3.51
CA VAL A 291 -2.41 -11.18 -2.30
C VAL A 291 -3.26 -11.36 -1.04
N SER A 292 -4.26 -12.24 -1.06
CA SER A 292 -4.94 -12.58 0.20
C SER A 292 -3.98 -13.25 1.18
N ARG A 293 -2.82 -13.76 0.74
CA ARG A 293 -1.90 -14.51 1.59
C ARG A 293 -1.38 -13.78 2.82
N ASP A 294 -1.15 -12.45 2.86
CA ASP A 294 -0.38 -11.87 4.00
C ASP A 294 -0.59 -10.40 4.45
N TYR A 295 -1.60 -9.62 4.03
CA TYR A 295 -1.68 -8.20 4.49
C TYR A 295 -3.08 -7.61 4.73
N GLY A 296 -3.23 -6.90 5.86
CA GLY A 296 -4.29 -5.91 6.08
C GLY A 296 -4.01 -4.92 7.20
N CYS A 297 -4.90 -3.94 7.34
CA CYS A 297 -4.86 -2.93 8.39
C CYS A 297 -5.69 -3.41 9.59
N TRP A 298 -5.11 -3.33 10.78
CA TRP A 298 -5.82 -3.55 12.03
C TRP A 298 -6.22 -2.19 12.60
N CYS A 299 -7.52 -1.94 12.73
CA CYS A 299 -8.05 -0.74 13.36
C CYS A 299 -8.83 -1.13 14.62
N GLY A 300 -8.42 -0.59 15.76
CA GLY A 300 -9.12 -0.71 17.04
C GLY A 300 -8.93 0.58 17.84
N ASP A 301 -10.00 1.04 18.49
CA ASP A 301 -9.93 2.15 19.45
C ASP A 301 -9.21 1.65 20.70
N GLY A 302 -7.90 1.77 20.68
CA GLY A 302 -7.02 1.33 21.74
C GLY A 302 -5.57 1.56 21.33
N ALA A 303 -5.01 2.66 21.83
CA ALA A 303 -3.59 2.65 22.15
C ALA A 303 -3.38 1.49 23.13
N PHE A 304 -2.99 0.32 22.61
CA PHE A 304 -2.52 -0.76 23.45
C PHE A 304 -1.28 -0.22 24.15
N ALA A 305 -1.47 0.21 25.40
CA ALA A 305 -0.39 0.34 26.36
C ALA A 305 0.43 -0.95 26.29
N ALA A 306 1.74 -0.81 26.31
CA ALA A 306 2.75 -1.79 25.90
C ALA A 306 2.84 -3.07 26.76
N GLY A 307 1.73 -3.55 27.36
CA GLY A 307 1.72 -4.63 28.35
C GLY A 307 0.92 -5.90 28.04
N HIS A 308 -0.01 -5.94 27.07
CA HIS A 308 -0.87 -7.13 26.88
C HIS A 308 -0.29 -8.21 25.96
N GLU A 309 -0.19 -9.43 26.47
CA GLU A 309 0.38 -10.61 25.81
C GLU A 309 -0.41 -11.03 24.55
N LEU A 310 -1.73 -10.83 24.52
CA LEU A 310 -2.63 -11.09 23.39
C LEU A 310 -2.41 -10.13 22.20
N ALA A 311 -2.27 -8.84 22.47
CA ALA A 311 -1.94 -7.84 21.46
C ALA A 311 -0.47 -7.93 21.05
N ARG A 312 0.40 -8.36 21.96
CA ARG A 312 1.79 -8.70 21.66
C ARG A 312 1.81 -9.92 20.74
N CYS A 313 1.06 -10.99 20.98
CA CYS A 313 1.01 -12.17 20.12
C CYS A 313 0.28 -11.93 18.79
N LEU A 314 -0.78 -11.14 18.71
CA LEU A 314 -1.35 -10.72 17.41
C LEU A 314 -0.47 -9.69 16.69
N ARG A 315 0.40 -8.93 17.38
CA ARG A 315 1.47 -8.11 16.77
C ARG A 315 2.76 -8.90 16.48
N PHE A 316 3.06 -10.00 17.18
CA PHE A 316 4.29 -10.83 17.09
C PHE A 316 4.11 -12.03 16.16
N ALA A 317 2.92 -12.65 16.12
CA ALA A 317 2.45 -13.49 15.00
C ALA A 317 2.52 -12.73 13.67
N TRP A 318 2.58 -11.40 13.77
CA TRP A 318 2.60 -10.43 12.70
C TRP A 318 3.89 -9.58 12.72
N LYS A 319 5.02 -10.21 13.12
CA LYS A 319 6.39 -9.75 12.82
C LYS A 319 6.97 -10.64 11.69
N PRO A 320 7.42 -10.08 10.56
CA PRO A 320 8.03 -10.85 9.47
C PRO A 320 9.34 -11.54 9.86
N ASP A 321 10.02 -11.06 10.90
CA ASP A 321 11.40 -11.43 11.23
C ASP A 321 11.57 -12.88 11.71
N HIS A 322 10.47 -13.62 11.93
CA HIS A 322 10.52 -15.04 12.33
C HIS A 322 10.08 -16.04 11.24
N VAL A 323 9.84 -15.59 9.99
CA VAL A 323 9.44 -16.50 8.88
C VAL A 323 10.56 -16.65 7.83
N ALA A 324 11.82 -16.48 8.24
CA ALA A 324 13.00 -16.74 7.41
C ALA A 324 13.42 -18.23 7.39
N LYS A 325 12.64 -19.14 7.98
CA LYS A 325 12.85 -20.59 7.91
C LYS A 325 11.52 -21.29 7.71
N ILE A 326 11.02 -21.29 6.48
CA ILE A 326 10.30 -22.33 5.73
C ILE A 326 10.29 -21.89 4.25
#